data_AF-A0A5S3WRN8-F1
#
_entry.id   AF-A0A5S3WRN8-F1
#
_cell.length_a   1.000
_cell.length_b   1.000
_cell.length_c   1.000
_cell.angle_alpha   90.00
_cell.angle_beta   90.00
_cell.angle_gamma   90.00
#
_symmetry.space_group_name_H-M   'P 1'
#
loop_
_entity.id
_entity.type
_entity.pdbx_description
1 polymer ?
#
loop_
_entity_poly.entity_id
_entity_poly.type
_entity_poly.pdbx_seq_one_letter_code
_entity_poly.pdbx_strand_id
1 'polypeptide(L)'
;MNKIGLLAAVVSVVLHTPLSAQALEPSWHCNERALVFNNKAEDNLHAYLSFLARNPSMFPRGLNDQDQQKWHAAIDQYRILTSQPRYHPLFSDSELSELTQHLLEPDNVITDLPVNDLTRDYFAVMSSYRDEIWPQHQAQNKAWTEHSIALLNEYGDSVCSRLNDIFGTDVIVVEQHQVSTVARPFTHAGAFTSGRNFFTFINTFQDGYKDWFALEMVFHEVAHTSFPDSPLYQALKHQAKQQGKQEAFKSLWHPMLFYIVGEVTRQSLAEQGHAFVPYISWKGVYKNRQDELAKLTRYLQPYIDGQVSQEVAIKNLIDAL
;
A
#
# COMPACT_ATOMS: atom_id res chain seq x y z
N MET A 1 46.22 55.01 39.27
CA MET A 1 45.82 54.79 37.87
C MET A 1 45.50 53.31 37.71
N ASN A 2 44.24 52.91 37.91
CA ASN A 2 43.80 51.52 37.80
C ASN A 2 43.03 51.36 36.48
N LYS A 3 43.53 50.51 35.58
CA LYS A 3 42.79 50.03 34.41
C LYS A 3 42.08 48.74 34.80
N ILE A 4 40.75 48.78 34.81
CA ILE A 4 39.86 47.64 34.96
C ILE A 4 39.75 46.98 33.58
N GLY A 5 40.19 45.72 33.47
CA GLY A 5 39.94 44.87 32.31
C GLY A 5 38.64 44.10 32.51
N LEU A 6 37.70 44.26 31.58
CA LEU A 6 36.46 43.49 31.50
C LEU A 6 36.74 42.23 30.66
N LEU A 7 36.68 41.04 31.27
CA LEU A 7 36.67 39.76 30.56
C LEU A 7 35.26 39.18 30.70
N ALA A 8 34.49 39.25 29.62
CA ALA A 8 33.20 38.59 29.51
C ALA A 8 33.43 37.11 29.15
N ALA A 9 33.07 36.21 30.06
CA ALA A 9 33.02 34.77 29.78
C ALA A 9 31.69 34.46 29.08
N VAL A 10 31.76 34.06 27.80
CA VAL A 10 30.64 33.46 27.09
C VAL A 10 30.61 31.97 27.44
N VAL A 11 29.63 31.56 28.23
CA VAL A 11 29.34 30.15 28.47
C VAL A 11 28.48 29.65 27.32
N SER A 12 29.09 28.98 26.35
CA SER A 12 28.34 28.22 25.34
C SER A 12 27.89 26.90 25.95
N VAL A 13 26.60 26.81 26.30
CA VAL A 13 25.95 25.55 26.63
C VAL A 13 25.67 24.82 25.31
N VAL A 14 26.54 23.89 24.95
CA VAL A 14 26.26 22.94 23.86
C VAL A 14 25.36 21.85 24.42
N LEU A 15 24.05 21.99 24.20
CA LEU A 15 23.08 20.92 24.40
C LEU A 15 23.37 19.81 23.38
N HIS A 16 24.11 18.78 23.81
CA HIS A 16 24.19 17.54 23.07
C HIS A 16 22.85 16.82 23.26
N THR A 17 21.97 16.90 22.28
CA THR A 17 20.90 15.91 22.15
C THR A 17 21.54 14.55 21.91
N PRO A 18 21.16 13.49 22.64
CA PRO A 18 21.65 12.16 22.33
C PRO A 18 21.19 11.81 20.92
N LEU A 19 22.13 11.37 20.06
CA LEU A 19 21.81 10.63 18.85
C LEU A 19 20.91 9.46 19.27
N SER A 20 19.61 9.61 19.06
CA SER A 20 18.70 8.49 19.13
C SER A 20 19.12 7.59 17.98
N ALA A 21 19.60 6.38 18.29
CA ALA A 21 19.75 5.34 17.28
C ALA A 21 18.41 5.25 16.56
N GLN A 22 18.38 5.64 15.29
CA GLN A 22 17.20 5.44 14.44
C GLN A 22 16.92 3.93 14.52
N ALA A 23 15.77 3.57 15.10
CA ALA A 23 15.35 2.18 15.10
C ALA A 23 15.27 1.75 13.63
N LEU A 24 15.93 0.65 13.28
CA LEU A 24 15.82 0.09 11.94
C LEU A 24 14.33 -0.13 11.64
N GLU A 25 13.85 0.42 10.53
CA GLU A 25 12.47 0.24 10.11
C GLU A 25 12.17 -1.26 9.98
N PRO A 26 11.01 -1.73 10.46
CA PRO A 26 10.64 -3.13 10.34
C PRO A 26 10.66 -3.55 8.87
N SER A 27 11.35 -4.65 8.57
CA SER A 27 11.48 -5.12 7.18
C SER A 27 11.43 -6.64 7.09
N TRP A 28 11.06 -7.11 5.90
CA TRP A 28 11.09 -8.51 5.51
C TRP A 28 11.74 -8.63 4.14
N HIS A 29 12.46 -9.72 3.88
CA HIS A 29 13.22 -9.90 2.65
C HIS A 29 12.66 -11.07 1.83
N CYS A 30 12.54 -10.87 0.52
CA CYS A 30 12.49 -11.95 -0.44
C CYS A 30 13.73 -11.89 -1.32
N ASN A 31 14.57 -12.93 -1.25
CA ASN A 31 15.90 -12.92 -1.85
C ASN A 31 16.71 -11.70 -1.35
N GLU A 32 17.26 -10.90 -2.26
CA GLU A 32 18.04 -9.70 -1.97
C GLU A 32 17.18 -8.43 -1.88
N ARG A 33 15.84 -8.56 -1.96
CA ARG A 33 14.90 -7.43 -2.01
C ARG A 33 14.10 -7.35 -0.73
N ALA A 34 13.77 -6.14 -0.28
CA ALA A 34 13.09 -5.91 0.99
C ALA A 34 11.72 -5.26 0.81
N LEU A 35 10.77 -5.66 1.65
CA LEU A 35 9.63 -4.84 2.04
C LEU A 35 10.01 -4.07 3.30
N VAL A 36 9.93 -2.74 3.24
CA VAL A 36 10.22 -1.85 4.37
C VAL A 36 8.92 -1.22 4.84
N PHE A 37 8.52 -1.52 6.07
CA PHE A 37 7.26 -1.07 6.63
C PHE A 37 7.41 0.25 7.37
N ASN A 38 6.64 1.25 6.95
CA ASN A 38 6.62 2.58 7.56
C ASN A 38 5.32 2.83 8.31
N ASN A 39 5.41 3.65 9.37
CA ASN A 39 4.26 4.06 10.19
C ASN A 39 4.42 5.53 10.64
N LYS A 40 4.24 6.45 9.69
CA LYS A 40 4.36 7.89 9.89
C LYS A 40 2.99 8.54 10.16
N ALA A 41 2.96 9.54 11.03
CA ALA A 41 1.73 10.27 11.36
C ALA A 41 1.23 11.07 10.14
N GLU A 42 2.17 11.58 9.34
CA GLU A 42 1.92 12.40 8.16
C GLU A 42 1.17 11.61 7.08
N ASP A 43 1.70 10.45 6.73
CA ASP A 43 1.11 9.46 5.81
C ASP A 43 -0.30 9.08 6.26
N ASN A 44 -0.45 8.79 7.55
CA ASN A 44 -1.71 8.37 8.14
C ASN A 44 -2.75 9.50 8.12
N LEU A 45 -2.39 10.72 8.49
CA LEU A 45 -3.29 11.87 8.43
C LEU A 45 -3.72 12.13 6.99
N HIS A 46 -2.78 12.11 6.05
CA HIS A 46 -3.04 12.37 4.64
C HIS A 46 -4.03 11.35 4.06
N ALA A 47 -3.79 10.07 4.32
CA ALA A 47 -4.71 8.99 3.94
C ALA A 47 -6.07 9.10 4.65
N TYR A 48 -6.07 9.45 5.94
CA TYR A 48 -7.28 9.54 6.75
C TYR A 48 -8.18 10.72 6.35
N LEU A 49 -7.62 11.89 6.05
CA LEU A 49 -8.39 13.02 5.51
C LEU A 49 -9.05 12.67 4.17
N SER A 50 -8.33 11.96 3.28
CA SER A 50 -8.90 11.44 2.04
C SER A 50 -10.02 10.42 2.28
N PHE A 51 -9.91 9.60 3.32
CA PHE A 51 -10.98 8.71 3.77
C PHE A 51 -12.20 9.48 4.29
N LEU A 52 -12.01 10.46 5.18
CA LEU A 52 -13.09 11.26 5.76
C LEU A 52 -13.83 12.10 4.72
N ALA A 53 -13.12 12.65 3.72
CA ALA A 53 -13.72 13.37 2.59
C ALA A 53 -14.76 12.54 1.83
N ARG A 54 -14.59 11.21 1.79
CA ARG A 54 -15.53 10.25 1.17
C ARG A 54 -16.51 9.65 2.17
N ASN A 55 -16.24 9.74 3.47
CA ASN A 55 -16.99 9.10 4.54
C ASN A 55 -17.27 10.10 5.69
N PRO A 56 -18.05 11.15 5.45
CA PRO A 56 -18.25 12.23 6.44
C PRO A 56 -18.90 11.76 7.74
N SER A 57 -19.64 10.65 7.72
CA SER A 57 -20.22 10.04 8.92
C SER A 57 -19.19 9.46 9.89
N MET A 58 -17.92 9.32 9.46
CA MET A 58 -16.81 8.77 10.25
C MET A 58 -15.95 9.86 10.90
N PHE A 59 -16.45 11.09 10.98
CA PHE A 59 -15.75 12.23 11.59
C PHE A 59 -15.28 11.91 13.02
N PRO A 60 -14.03 12.27 13.40
CA PRO A 60 -13.49 11.96 14.72
C PRO A 60 -14.30 12.61 15.86
N ARG A 61 -14.55 11.84 16.91
CA ARG A 61 -15.26 12.30 18.12
C ARG A 61 -14.26 12.82 19.15
N GLY A 62 -14.70 13.71 20.04
CA GLY A 62 -13.89 14.18 21.17
C GLY A 62 -13.02 15.40 20.89
N LEU A 63 -12.98 15.90 19.65
CA LEU A 63 -12.33 17.17 19.32
C LEU A 63 -13.08 18.36 19.94
N ASN A 64 -12.36 19.37 20.41
CA ASN A 64 -12.95 20.65 20.82
C ASN A 64 -13.47 21.44 19.60
N ASP A 65 -14.33 22.43 19.84
CA ASP A 65 -14.99 23.19 18.76
C ASP A 65 -14.00 23.86 17.79
N GLN A 66 -12.87 24.37 18.29
CA GLN A 66 -11.85 25.01 17.46
C GLN A 66 -11.19 24.00 16.52
N ASP A 67 -10.85 22.81 17.01
CA ASP A 67 -10.26 21.76 16.19
C ASP A 67 -11.28 21.16 15.23
N GLN A 68 -12.55 20.99 15.64
CA GLN A 68 -13.61 20.55 14.72
C GLN A 68 -13.70 21.45 13.48
N GLN A 69 -13.61 22.78 13.64
CA GLN A 69 -13.61 23.71 12.52
C GLN A 69 -12.42 23.51 11.57
N LYS A 70 -11.20 23.36 12.12
CA LYS A 70 -10.00 23.08 11.31
C LYS A 70 -10.12 21.76 10.56
N TRP A 71 -10.64 20.72 11.23
CA TRP A 71 -10.87 19.40 10.63
C TRP A 71 -11.89 19.46 9.50
N HIS A 72 -12.98 20.20 9.66
CA HIS A 72 -13.93 20.42 8.57
C HIS A 72 -13.31 21.13 7.38
N ALA A 73 -12.52 22.19 7.61
CA ALA A 73 -11.80 22.88 6.53
C ALA A 73 -10.84 21.94 5.78
N ALA A 74 -10.02 21.16 6.50
CA ALA A 74 -9.13 20.19 5.90
C ALA A 74 -9.87 19.12 5.09
N ILE A 75 -10.93 18.54 5.64
CA ILE A 75 -11.74 17.53 4.94
C ILE A 75 -12.37 18.11 3.67
N ASP A 76 -12.79 19.38 3.69
CA ASP A 76 -13.37 20.05 2.55
C ASP A 76 -12.39 20.24 1.40
N GLN A 77 -11.13 20.57 1.68
CA GLN A 77 -10.07 20.62 0.65
C GLN A 77 -9.91 19.26 -0.04
N TYR A 78 -9.81 18.19 0.75
CA TYR A 78 -9.69 16.83 0.20
C TYR A 78 -10.94 16.44 -0.58
N ARG A 79 -12.13 16.83 -0.14
CA ARG A 79 -13.39 16.57 -0.83
C ARG A 79 -13.45 17.28 -2.19
N ILE A 80 -13.02 18.54 -2.27
CA ILE A 80 -12.94 19.28 -3.53
C ILE A 80 -11.99 18.59 -4.51
N LEU A 81 -10.77 18.26 -4.07
CA LEU A 81 -9.73 17.68 -4.93
C LEU A 81 -10.06 16.25 -5.36
N THR A 82 -10.60 15.42 -4.45
CA THR A 82 -10.99 14.04 -4.75
C THR A 82 -12.25 13.93 -5.62
N SER A 83 -13.06 14.98 -5.70
CA SER A 83 -14.26 15.02 -6.56
C SER A 83 -13.96 15.37 -8.03
N GLN A 84 -12.72 15.77 -8.34
CA GLN A 84 -12.35 16.17 -9.70
C GLN A 84 -12.38 14.97 -10.66
N PRO A 85 -12.82 15.19 -11.92
CA PRO A 85 -12.72 14.16 -12.94
C PRO A 85 -11.28 13.67 -13.10
N ARG A 86 -11.10 12.33 -13.17
CA ARG A 86 -9.77 11.68 -13.29
C ARG A 86 -8.82 11.92 -12.11
N TYR A 87 -9.35 12.30 -10.95
CA TYR A 87 -8.56 12.34 -9.73
C TYR A 87 -7.82 11.01 -9.50
N HIS A 88 -6.53 11.11 -9.19
CA HIS A 88 -5.71 10.00 -8.75
C HIS A 88 -4.69 10.53 -7.73
N PRO A 89 -4.56 9.93 -6.53
CA PRO A 89 -3.72 10.47 -5.45
C PRO A 89 -2.24 10.61 -5.81
N LEU A 90 -1.76 9.99 -6.90
CA LEU A 90 -0.37 10.11 -7.35
C LEU A 90 -0.17 10.58 -8.80
N PHE A 91 -1.24 10.63 -9.61
CA PHE A 91 -1.07 10.79 -11.06
C PHE A 91 -1.90 11.94 -11.66
N SER A 92 -2.68 12.63 -10.83
CA SER A 92 -3.36 13.85 -11.28
C SER A 92 -2.42 15.04 -11.15
N ASP A 93 -2.52 16.00 -12.07
CA ASP A 93 -1.95 17.34 -11.89
C ASP A 93 -2.79 18.09 -10.85
N SER A 94 -2.57 17.83 -9.56
CA SER A 94 -3.28 18.45 -8.45
C SER A 94 -2.39 18.63 -7.22
N GLU A 95 -2.74 19.60 -6.38
CA GLU A 95 -2.04 19.87 -5.12
C GLU A 95 -2.04 18.65 -4.19
N LEU A 96 -3.05 17.78 -4.27
CA LEU A 96 -3.10 16.54 -3.49
C LEU A 96 -2.06 15.54 -3.97
N SER A 97 -1.87 15.41 -5.28
CA SER A 97 -0.85 14.52 -5.83
C SER A 97 0.55 15.01 -5.52
N GLU A 98 0.79 16.32 -5.57
CA GLU A 98 2.05 16.94 -5.15
C GLU A 98 2.32 16.69 -3.66
N LEU A 99 1.33 16.90 -2.79
CA LEU A 99 1.44 16.58 -1.37
C LEU A 99 1.72 15.09 -1.14
N THR A 100 1.03 14.20 -1.86
CA THR A 100 1.24 12.76 -1.73
C THR A 100 2.67 12.41 -2.10
N GLN A 101 3.15 12.84 -3.26
CA GLN A 101 4.52 12.57 -3.71
C GLN A 101 5.54 13.08 -2.69
N HIS A 102 5.34 14.30 -2.17
CA HIS A 102 6.24 14.88 -1.18
C HIS A 102 6.33 14.06 0.10
N LEU A 103 5.20 13.54 0.59
CA LEU A 103 5.15 12.70 1.79
C LEU A 103 5.78 11.32 1.56
N LEU A 104 5.77 10.82 0.33
CA LEU A 104 6.38 9.54 -0.02
C LEU A 104 7.91 9.60 -0.12
N GLU A 105 8.49 10.77 -0.34
CA GLU A 105 9.93 10.95 -0.51
C GLU A 105 10.64 10.92 0.86
N PRO A 106 11.52 9.94 1.14
CA PRO A 106 12.11 9.75 2.48
C PRO A 106 12.92 10.93 3.00
N ASP A 107 13.56 11.66 2.08
CA ASP A 107 14.47 12.77 2.37
C ASP A 107 13.78 14.14 2.36
N ASN A 108 12.49 14.19 2.02
CA ASN A 108 11.80 15.46 1.87
C ASN A 108 11.46 16.08 3.22
N VAL A 109 11.97 17.30 3.41
CA VAL A 109 11.59 18.14 4.52
C VAL A 109 10.23 18.75 4.18
N ILE A 110 9.29 18.67 5.12
CA ILE A 110 7.94 19.27 5.01
C ILE A 110 7.97 20.75 4.62
N THR A 111 9.09 21.46 4.88
CA THR A 111 9.26 22.89 4.61
C THR A 111 9.27 23.28 3.14
N ASP A 112 9.44 22.33 2.22
CA ASP A 112 9.59 22.62 0.79
C ASP A 112 8.27 22.55 0.02
N LEU A 113 7.17 22.25 0.72
CA LEU A 113 5.83 22.20 0.12
C LEU A 113 5.31 23.60 -0.25
N PRO A 114 4.67 23.76 -1.41
CA PRO A 114 3.94 24.97 -1.75
C PRO A 114 2.89 25.32 -0.68
N VAL A 115 2.87 26.59 -0.27
CA VAL A 115 1.83 27.10 0.64
C VAL A 115 0.57 27.36 -0.17
N ASN A 116 -0.40 26.45 -0.06
CA ASN A 116 -1.74 26.55 -0.64
C ASN A 116 -2.78 26.19 0.43
N ASP A 117 -4.07 26.24 0.08
CA ASP A 117 -5.12 25.98 1.07
C ASP A 117 -5.13 24.53 1.55
N LEU A 118 -4.78 23.57 0.68
CA LEU A 118 -4.63 22.16 1.06
C LEU A 118 -3.54 21.98 2.12
N THR A 119 -2.32 22.49 1.88
CA THR A 119 -1.20 22.30 2.81
C THR A 119 -1.42 23.08 4.10
N ARG A 120 -1.98 24.29 4.03
CA ARG A 120 -2.38 25.09 5.20
C ARG A 120 -3.34 24.31 6.11
N ASP A 121 -4.42 23.78 5.54
CA ASP A 121 -5.47 23.10 6.31
C ASP A 121 -4.99 21.72 6.81
N TYR A 122 -4.16 21.03 6.03
CA TYR A 122 -3.48 19.79 6.46
C TYR A 122 -2.61 20.03 7.70
N PHE A 123 -1.75 21.05 7.70
CA PHE A 123 -0.90 21.34 8.86
C PHE A 123 -1.69 21.89 10.04
N ALA A 124 -2.81 22.58 9.81
CA ALA A 124 -3.66 23.10 10.87
C ALA A 124 -4.25 22.01 11.79
N VAL A 125 -4.45 20.78 11.27
CA VAL A 125 -5.01 19.65 12.02
C VAL A 125 -3.96 18.67 12.53
N MET A 126 -2.68 18.83 12.16
CA MET A 126 -1.63 17.88 12.50
C MET A 126 -1.43 17.74 14.02
N SER A 127 -1.50 18.82 14.79
CA SER A 127 -1.34 18.75 16.25
C SER A 127 -2.45 17.95 16.89
N SER A 128 -3.72 18.31 16.64
CA SER A 128 -4.86 17.59 17.23
C SER A 128 -4.96 16.16 16.71
N TYR A 129 -4.51 15.88 15.48
CA TYR A 129 -4.33 14.51 15.01
C TYR A 129 -3.33 13.73 15.86
N ARG A 130 -2.12 14.27 16.05
CA ARG A 130 -1.04 13.63 16.80
C ARG A 130 -1.40 13.37 18.26
N ASP A 131 -2.14 14.28 18.87
CA ASP A 131 -2.48 14.21 20.29
C ASP A 131 -3.69 13.30 20.54
N GLU A 132 -4.74 13.39 19.72
CA GLU A 132 -6.05 12.79 20.02
C GLU A 132 -6.34 11.49 19.26
N ILE A 133 -5.78 11.30 18.06
CA ILE A 133 -6.19 10.22 17.14
C ILE A 133 -5.02 9.30 16.79
N TRP A 134 -3.83 9.87 16.56
CA TRP A 134 -2.63 9.15 16.17
C TRP A 134 -2.24 8.03 17.14
N PRO A 135 -2.33 8.16 18.47
CA PRO A 135 -1.93 7.07 19.37
C PRO A 135 -2.69 5.76 19.09
N GLN A 136 -3.98 5.84 18.76
CA GLN A 136 -4.78 4.67 18.39
C GLN A 136 -4.37 4.12 17.02
N HIS A 137 -4.23 5.00 16.02
CA HIS A 137 -3.82 4.60 14.67
C HIS A 137 -2.43 3.94 14.68
N GLN A 138 -1.46 4.56 15.37
CA GLN A 138 -0.10 4.07 15.51
C GLN A 138 -0.06 2.70 16.18
N ALA A 139 -0.81 2.52 17.28
CA ALA A 139 -0.85 1.25 18.00
C ALA A 139 -1.40 0.12 17.12
N GLN A 140 -2.51 0.37 16.41
CA GLN A 140 -3.09 -0.61 15.49
C GLN A 140 -2.16 -0.91 14.31
N ASN A 141 -1.54 0.13 13.71
CA ASN A 141 -0.60 -0.04 12.62
C ASN A 141 0.61 -0.87 13.05
N LYS A 142 1.18 -0.58 14.23
CA LYS A 142 2.31 -1.32 14.78
C LYS A 142 1.96 -2.79 15.03
N ALA A 143 0.81 -3.06 15.67
CA ALA A 143 0.36 -4.41 15.92
C ALA A 143 0.12 -5.19 14.62
N TRP A 144 -0.45 -4.52 13.61
CA TRP A 144 -0.63 -5.10 12.28
C TRP A 144 0.71 -5.41 11.62
N THR A 145 1.68 -4.49 11.63
CA THR A 145 3.01 -4.69 11.05
C THR A 145 3.74 -5.85 11.70
N GLU A 146 3.74 -5.92 13.04
CA GLU A 146 4.37 -7.00 13.79
C GLU A 146 3.76 -8.36 13.41
N HIS A 147 2.42 -8.42 13.30
CA HIS A 147 1.72 -9.63 12.88
C HIS A 147 2.04 -10.01 11.42
N SER A 148 2.01 -9.05 10.49
CA SER A 148 2.32 -9.27 9.08
C SER A 148 3.76 -9.74 8.88
N ILE A 149 4.72 -9.17 9.61
CA ILE A 149 6.12 -9.62 9.57
C ILE A 149 6.24 -11.03 10.13
N ALA A 150 5.51 -11.39 11.19
CA ALA A 150 5.51 -12.77 11.68
C ALA A 150 4.99 -13.75 10.61
N LEU A 151 3.90 -13.42 9.92
CA LEU A 151 3.37 -14.21 8.81
C LEU A 151 4.37 -14.30 7.64
N LEU A 152 5.02 -13.20 7.28
CA LEU A 152 6.02 -13.18 6.22
C LEU A 152 7.26 -14.00 6.58
N ASN A 153 7.73 -13.94 7.83
CA ASN A 153 8.84 -14.76 8.30
C ASN A 153 8.51 -16.26 8.25
N GLU A 154 7.25 -16.63 8.48
CA GLU A 154 6.84 -18.04 8.53
C GLU A 154 6.46 -18.60 7.16
N TYR A 155 5.77 -17.83 6.33
CA TYR A 155 5.17 -18.30 5.07
C TYR A 155 5.64 -17.52 3.83
N GLY A 156 6.25 -16.35 4.02
CA GLY A 156 6.57 -15.41 2.94
C GLY A 156 7.55 -15.96 1.93
N ASP A 157 8.54 -16.75 2.35
CA ASP A 157 9.54 -17.33 1.43
C ASP A 157 8.90 -18.29 0.41
N SER A 158 7.98 -19.14 0.87
CA SER A 158 7.24 -20.08 0.00
C SER A 158 6.35 -19.32 -0.99
N VAL A 159 5.58 -18.34 -0.50
CA VAL A 159 4.71 -17.51 -1.33
C VAL A 159 5.53 -16.73 -2.35
N CYS A 160 6.63 -16.11 -1.93
CA CYS A 160 7.46 -15.30 -2.81
C CYS A 160 8.14 -16.15 -3.90
N SER A 161 8.77 -17.27 -3.52
CA SER A 161 9.41 -18.17 -4.49
C SER A 161 8.40 -18.63 -5.54
N ARG A 162 7.20 -19.02 -5.12
CA ARG A 162 6.17 -19.53 -6.02
C ARG A 162 5.62 -18.44 -6.95
N LEU A 163 5.44 -17.22 -6.45
CA LEU A 163 5.05 -16.08 -7.28
C LEU A 163 6.14 -15.73 -8.30
N ASN A 164 7.41 -15.76 -7.90
CA ASN A 164 8.54 -15.50 -8.80
C ASN A 164 8.55 -16.51 -9.96
N ASP A 165 8.36 -17.78 -9.66
CA ASP A 165 8.29 -18.86 -10.65
C ASP A 165 7.12 -18.66 -11.62
N ILE A 166 5.92 -18.37 -11.09
CA ILE A 166 4.71 -18.20 -11.91
C ILE A 166 4.81 -16.98 -12.81
N PHE A 167 5.32 -15.87 -12.29
CA PHE A 167 5.48 -14.62 -13.04
C PHE A 167 6.64 -14.70 -14.04
N GLY A 168 7.69 -15.46 -13.72
CA GLY A 168 8.95 -15.50 -14.46
C GLY A 168 9.86 -14.30 -14.16
N THR A 169 9.61 -13.59 -13.05
CA THR A 169 10.39 -12.45 -12.56
C THR A 169 10.16 -12.30 -11.06
N ASP A 170 11.07 -11.62 -10.35
CA ASP A 170 10.87 -11.30 -8.95
C ASP A 170 9.56 -10.51 -8.73
N VAL A 171 8.79 -10.90 -7.71
CA VAL A 171 7.57 -10.19 -7.30
C VAL A 171 7.90 -8.83 -6.70
N ILE A 172 9.03 -8.71 -6.00
CA ILE A 172 9.62 -7.45 -5.54
C ILE A 172 10.74 -7.07 -6.52
N VAL A 173 10.56 -5.98 -7.28
CA VAL A 173 11.44 -5.63 -8.40
C VAL A 173 12.47 -4.53 -8.08
N VAL A 174 12.48 -4.04 -6.84
CA VAL A 174 13.43 -3.02 -6.35
C VAL A 174 14.10 -3.47 -5.08
N GLU A 175 15.26 -2.89 -4.75
CA GLU A 175 16.01 -3.17 -3.52
C GLU A 175 15.14 -3.03 -2.27
N GLN A 176 14.35 -1.95 -2.21
CA GLN A 176 13.43 -1.70 -1.11
C GLN A 176 12.09 -1.18 -1.65
N HIS A 177 11.04 -1.98 -1.48
CA HIS A 177 9.66 -1.54 -1.70
C HIS A 177 9.09 -1.04 -0.38
N GLN A 178 8.58 0.18 -0.38
CA GLN A 178 8.10 0.85 0.83
C GLN A 178 6.61 0.52 1.07
N VAL A 179 6.26 0.13 2.28
CA VAL A 179 4.88 -0.20 2.68
C VAL A 179 4.46 0.70 3.83
N SER A 180 3.72 1.78 3.56
CA SER A 180 3.11 2.57 4.64
C SER A 180 1.83 1.94 5.13
N THR A 181 1.88 1.55 6.40
CA THR A 181 0.72 1.07 7.14
C THR A 181 -0.12 2.25 7.59
N VAL A 182 -1.39 2.25 7.17
CA VAL A 182 -2.33 3.33 7.44
C VAL A 182 -3.64 2.83 8.01
N ALA A 183 -4.23 3.62 8.91
CA ALA A 183 -5.50 3.25 9.51
C ALA A 183 -6.63 3.12 8.47
N ARG A 184 -6.69 4.08 7.53
CA ARG A 184 -7.67 4.12 6.43
C ARG A 184 -7.03 4.76 5.19
N PRO A 185 -6.93 4.06 4.04
CA PRO A 185 -6.24 4.56 2.84
C PRO A 185 -7.15 5.39 1.91
N PHE A 186 -6.54 5.96 0.87
CA PHE A 186 -7.17 6.78 -0.19
C PHE A 186 -8.26 6.09 -1.01
N THR A 187 -8.34 4.75 -0.98
CA THR A 187 -9.23 3.99 -1.87
C THR A 187 -10.33 3.26 -1.11
N HIS A 188 -11.42 2.92 -1.81
CA HIS A 188 -12.44 2.02 -1.26
C HIS A 188 -11.95 0.56 -1.22
N ALA A 189 -10.91 0.24 -2.00
CA ALA A 189 -10.34 -1.10 -2.07
C ALA A 189 -9.61 -1.47 -0.76
N GLY A 190 -9.11 -0.48 -0.02
CA GLY A 190 -8.39 -0.70 1.24
C GLY A 190 -6.87 -0.82 1.08
N ALA A 191 -6.36 -0.63 -0.12
CA ALA A 191 -4.94 -0.45 -0.37
C ALA A 191 -4.74 0.23 -1.74
N PHE A 192 -3.51 0.65 -1.99
CA PHE A 192 -3.07 1.14 -3.29
C PHE A 192 -1.55 1.05 -3.40
N THR A 193 -1.07 0.64 -4.58
CA THR A 193 0.36 0.57 -4.92
C THR A 193 0.70 1.43 -6.13
N SER A 194 1.82 2.13 -6.06
CA SER A 194 2.45 2.83 -7.17
C SER A 194 3.61 2.03 -7.74
N GLY A 195 3.49 1.59 -9.00
CA GLY A 195 4.60 1.00 -9.74
C GLY A 195 5.69 2.00 -10.16
N ARG A 196 5.44 3.32 -10.08
CA ARG A 196 6.47 4.34 -10.40
C ARG A 196 7.45 4.56 -9.26
N ASN A 197 6.95 4.52 -8.03
CA ASN A 197 7.70 4.85 -6.82
C ASN A 197 7.94 3.62 -5.93
N PHE A 198 7.45 2.44 -6.32
CA PHE A 198 7.54 1.17 -5.58
C PHE A 198 7.10 1.33 -4.12
N PHE A 199 5.89 1.86 -3.98
CA PHE A 199 5.30 2.24 -2.70
C PHE A 199 3.87 1.72 -2.58
N THR A 200 3.50 1.22 -1.40
CA THR A 200 2.16 0.73 -1.07
C THR A 200 1.60 1.41 0.17
N PHE A 201 0.36 1.90 0.09
CA PHE A 201 -0.48 2.17 1.26
C PHE A 201 -1.36 0.97 1.55
N ILE A 202 -1.33 0.44 2.78
CA ILE A 202 -2.14 -0.72 3.18
C ILE A 202 -2.95 -0.45 4.45
N ASN A 203 -4.23 -0.86 4.44
CA ASN A 203 -5.16 -0.66 5.54
C ASN A 203 -4.93 -1.64 6.68
N THR A 204 -4.92 -1.14 7.91
CA THR A 204 -4.71 -1.96 9.11
C THR A 204 -5.97 -2.17 9.97
N PHE A 205 -7.08 -1.45 9.69
CA PHE A 205 -8.33 -1.52 10.45
C PHE A 205 -9.41 -2.40 9.79
N GLN A 206 -9.35 -2.61 8.48
CA GLN A 206 -10.36 -3.35 7.73
C GLN A 206 -10.13 -4.86 7.84
N ASP A 207 -11.19 -5.62 8.12
CA ASP A 207 -11.09 -7.08 8.35
C ASP A 207 -10.50 -7.85 7.16
N GLY A 208 -10.73 -7.35 5.95
CA GLY A 208 -10.14 -7.86 4.72
C GLY A 208 -8.63 -7.73 4.57
N TYR A 209 -7.95 -7.21 5.59
CA TYR A 209 -6.50 -7.04 5.65
C TYR A 209 -5.91 -7.62 6.95
N LYS A 210 -6.71 -8.28 7.79
CA LYS A 210 -6.24 -8.86 9.07
C LYS A 210 -5.92 -10.35 8.91
N ASP A 211 -5.23 -10.89 9.91
CA ASP A 211 -4.91 -12.31 9.99
C ASP A 211 -4.25 -12.81 8.70
N TRP A 212 -4.68 -13.96 8.17
CA TRP A 212 -4.17 -14.52 6.92
C TRP A 212 -4.34 -13.62 5.70
N PHE A 213 -5.33 -12.72 5.68
CA PHE A 213 -5.47 -11.77 4.58
C PHE A 213 -4.35 -10.72 4.58
N ALA A 214 -3.70 -10.46 5.71
CA ALA A 214 -2.55 -9.57 5.73
C ALA A 214 -1.42 -10.10 4.83
N LEU A 215 -1.16 -11.41 4.90
CA LEU A 215 -0.17 -12.08 4.04
C LEU A 215 -0.55 -11.99 2.55
N GLU A 216 -1.78 -12.40 2.20
CA GLU A 216 -2.25 -12.35 0.81
C GLU A 216 -2.21 -10.92 0.25
N MET A 217 -2.72 -9.94 1.01
CA MET A 217 -2.85 -8.57 0.53
C MET A 217 -1.50 -7.87 0.40
N VAL A 218 -0.51 -8.15 1.25
CA VAL A 218 0.85 -7.62 1.06
C VAL A 218 1.41 -8.06 -0.29
N PHE A 219 1.35 -9.35 -0.62
CA PHE A 219 1.83 -9.84 -1.91
C PHE A 219 0.98 -9.34 -3.07
N HIS A 220 -0.34 -9.26 -2.93
CA HIS A 220 -1.24 -8.76 -3.98
C HIS A 220 -0.89 -7.31 -4.33
N GLU A 221 -0.73 -6.47 -3.30
CA GLU A 221 -0.42 -5.07 -3.49
C GLU A 221 0.97 -4.85 -4.08
N VAL A 222 1.98 -5.60 -3.64
CA VAL A 222 3.34 -5.50 -4.20
C VAL A 222 3.38 -6.04 -5.63
N ALA A 223 2.65 -7.11 -5.92
CA ALA A 223 2.58 -7.68 -7.27
C ALA A 223 1.96 -6.72 -8.32
N HIS A 224 1.28 -5.64 -7.90
CA HIS A 224 0.90 -4.57 -8.83
C HIS A 224 2.11 -3.91 -9.53
N THR A 225 3.31 -3.97 -8.97
CA THR A 225 4.53 -3.38 -9.58
C THR A 225 5.25 -4.32 -10.53
N SER A 226 5.07 -5.63 -10.39
CA SER A 226 5.82 -6.65 -11.14
C SER A 226 4.95 -7.38 -12.15
N PHE A 227 3.71 -7.73 -11.78
CA PHE A 227 2.84 -8.54 -12.63
C PHE A 227 2.57 -7.94 -14.01
N PRO A 228 2.24 -6.63 -14.17
CA PRO A 228 2.00 -6.05 -15.49
C PRO A 228 3.20 -6.07 -16.44
N ASP A 229 4.42 -6.22 -15.92
CA ASP A 229 5.65 -6.29 -16.72
C ASP A 229 6.28 -7.69 -16.73
N SER A 230 5.67 -8.64 -16.02
CA SER A 230 6.13 -10.03 -15.95
C SER A 230 6.07 -10.75 -17.31
N PRO A 231 6.99 -11.71 -17.57
CA PRO A 231 6.93 -12.58 -18.74
C PRO A 231 5.55 -13.22 -18.97
N LEU A 232 4.89 -13.71 -17.91
CA LEU A 232 3.53 -14.27 -18.00
C LEU A 232 2.52 -13.27 -18.56
N TYR A 233 2.46 -12.07 -17.97
CA TYR A 233 1.50 -11.06 -18.40
C TYR A 233 1.77 -10.58 -19.82
N GLN A 234 3.04 -10.36 -20.19
CA GLN A 234 3.40 -9.89 -21.53
C GLN A 234 3.05 -10.94 -22.59
N ALA A 235 3.25 -12.22 -22.31
CA ALA A 235 2.87 -13.30 -23.21
C ALA A 235 1.33 -13.42 -23.36
N LEU A 236 0.58 -13.32 -22.27
CA LEU A 236 -0.90 -13.25 -22.31
C LEU A 236 -1.40 -12.05 -23.13
N LYS A 237 -0.85 -10.86 -22.87
CA LYS A 237 -1.17 -9.63 -23.57
C LYS A 237 -0.86 -9.73 -25.07
N HIS A 238 0.27 -10.32 -25.41
CA HIS A 238 0.67 -10.53 -26.80
C HIS A 238 -0.31 -11.48 -27.52
N GLN A 239 -0.63 -12.63 -26.92
CA GLN A 239 -1.58 -13.59 -27.47
C GLN A 239 -2.99 -12.98 -27.61
N ALA A 240 -3.46 -12.24 -26.60
CA ALA A 240 -4.74 -11.53 -26.65
C ALA A 240 -4.78 -10.53 -27.81
N LYS A 241 -3.68 -9.80 -28.05
CA LYS A 241 -3.56 -8.88 -29.18
C LYS A 241 -3.61 -9.60 -30.52
N GLN A 242 -2.91 -10.72 -30.67
CA GLN A 242 -2.92 -11.50 -31.90
C GLN A 242 -4.33 -12.03 -32.26
N GLN A 243 -5.17 -12.30 -31.25
CA GLN A 243 -6.52 -12.83 -31.43
C GLN A 243 -7.63 -11.76 -31.42
N GLY A 244 -7.30 -10.47 -31.28
CA GLY A 244 -8.31 -9.41 -31.20
C GLY A 244 -9.10 -9.37 -29.88
N LYS A 245 -8.53 -9.89 -28.78
CA LYS A 245 -9.17 -10.05 -27.46
C LYS A 245 -8.62 -9.10 -26.38
N GLN A 246 -8.02 -7.98 -26.78
CA GLN A 246 -7.33 -7.05 -25.87
C GLN A 246 -8.24 -6.50 -24.77
N GLU A 247 -9.49 -6.13 -25.08
CA GLU A 247 -10.40 -5.54 -24.10
C GLU A 247 -10.89 -6.56 -23.06
N ALA A 248 -11.15 -7.80 -23.49
CA ALA A 248 -11.48 -8.90 -22.58
C ALA A 248 -10.31 -9.19 -21.65
N PHE A 249 -9.08 -9.28 -22.19
CA PHE A 249 -7.88 -9.47 -21.39
C PHE A 249 -7.62 -8.32 -20.40
N LYS A 250 -7.81 -7.07 -20.84
CA LYS A 250 -7.72 -5.88 -19.99
C LYS A 250 -8.76 -5.87 -18.87
N SER A 251 -9.90 -6.53 -19.03
CA SER A 251 -10.88 -6.68 -17.95
C SER A 251 -10.51 -7.82 -16.98
N LEU A 252 -9.75 -8.81 -17.45
CA LEU A 252 -9.35 -10.00 -16.69
C LEU A 252 -8.09 -9.77 -15.82
N TRP A 253 -7.21 -8.82 -16.15
CA TRP A 253 -5.90 -8.74 -15.50
C TRP A 253 -5.95 -8.64 -13.97
N HIS A 254 -6.83 -7.81 -13.41
CA HIS A 254 -6.88 -7.56 -11.97
C HIS A 254 -7.53 -8.73 -11.22
N PRO A 255 -8.67 -9.29 -11.68
CA PRO A 255 -9.17 -10.56 -11.14
C PRO A 255 -8.15 -11.71 -11.24
N MET A 256 -7.37 -11.77 -12.32
CA MET A 256 -6.33 -12.79 -12.48
C MET A 256 -5.19 -12.62 -11.47
N LEU A 257 -4.78 -11.39 -11.17
CA LEU A 257 -3.76 -11.12 -10.15
C LEU A 257 -4.21 -11.62 -8.77
N PHE A 258 -5.44 -11.26 -8.37
CA PHE A 258 -6.05 -11.77 -7.14
C PHE A 258 -6.11 -13.31 -7.11
N TYR A 259 -6.47 -13.94 -8.24
CA TYR A 259 -6.54 -15.38 -8.34
C TYR A 259 -5.18 -16.03 -8.07
N ILE A 260 -4.13 -15.57 -8.76
CA ILE A 260 -2.79 -16.14 -8.64
C ILE A 260 -2.27 -15.97 -7.21
N VAL A 261 -2.29 -14.75 -6.67
CA VAL A 261 -1.74 -14.46 -5.33
C VAL A 261 -2.54 -15.18 -4.24
N GLY A 262 -3.86 -15.16 -4.34
CA GLY A 262 -4.74 -15.85 -3.40
C GLY A 262 -4.52 -17.35 -3.40
N GLU A 263 -4.38 -17.97 -4.58
CA GLU A 263 -4.16 -19.40 -4.68
C GLU A 263 -2.76 -19.82 -4.18
N VAL A 264 -1.70 -19.08 -4.53
CA VAL A 264 -0.36 -19.35 -4.01
C VAL A 264 -0.32 -19.22 -2.49
N THR A 265 -0.96 -18.20 -1.93
CA THR A 265 -1.07 -18.02 -0.47
C THR A 265 -1.82 -19.19 0.15
N ARG A 266 -2.95 -19.61 -0.45
CA ARG A 266 -3.74 -20.75 0.02
C ARG A 266 -2.96 -22.05 0.00
N GLN A 267 -2.20 -22.32 -1.07
CA GLN A 267 -1.37 -23.52 -1.20
C GLN A 267 -0.28 -23.53 -0.12
N SER A 268 0.43 -22.40 0.06
CA SER A 268 1.49 -22.26 1.06
C SER A 268 0.99 -22.47 2.49
N LEU A 269 -0.19 -21.92 2.81
CA LEU A 269 -0.84 -22.12 4.12
C LEU A 269 -1.34 -23.56 4.31
N ALA A 270 -1.90 -24.18 3.26
CA ALA A 270 -2.40 -25.54 3.31
C ALA A 270 -1.29 -26.59 3.52
N GLU A 271 -0.09 -26.35 2.96
CA GLU A 271 1.09 -27.20 3.19
C GLU A 271 1.49 -27.25 4.67
N GLN A 272 1.20 -26.19 5.44
CA GLN A 272 1.42 -26.11 6.89
C GLN A 272 0.18 -26.49 7.71
N GLY A 273 -0.87 -27.01 7.06
CA GLY A 273 -2.08 -27.50 7.73
C GLY A 273 -3.13 -26.43 8.03
N HIS A 274 -3.03 -25.24 7.43
CA HIS A 274 -4.01 -24.17 7.61
C HIS A 274 -5.07 -24.18 6.49
N ALA A 275 -6.34 -24.17 6.88
CA ALA A 275 -7.44 -23.94 5.96
C ALA A 275 -7.59 -22.43 5.72
N PHE A 276 -7.48 -22.01 4.46
CA PHE A 276 -7.60 -20.62 4.07
C PHE A 276 -8.54 -20.46 2.87
N VAL A 277 -9.33 -19.37 2.88
CA VAL A 277 -10.17 -18.96 1.75
C VAL A 277 -9.62 -17.65 1.23
N PRO A 278 -9.13 -17.58 -0.03
CA PRO A 278 -8.58 -16.35 -0.59
C PRO A 278 -9.51 -15.14 -0.50
N TYR A 279 -8.92 -13.95 -0.37
CA TYR A 279 -9.62 -12.69 -0.15
C TYR A 279 -10.70 -12.46 -1.19
N ILE A 280 -10.39 -12.69 -2.46
CA ILE A 280 -11.31 -12.44 -3.56
C ILE A 280 -12.58 -13.31 -3.48
N SER A 281 -12.45 -14.54 -2.97
CA SER A 281 -13.55 -15.47 -2.71
C SER A 281 -14.34 -15.07 -1.47
N TRP A 282 -13.67 -14.74 -0.36
CA TRP A 282 -14.30 -14.26 0.87
C TRP A 282 -15.11 -12.97 0.63
N LYS A 283 -14.53 -12.01 -0.09
CA LYS A 283 -15.16 -10.73 -0.43
C LYS A 283 -16.30 -10.89 -1.45
N GLY A 284 -16.34 -12.02 -2.15
CA GLY A 284 -17.37 -12.32 -3.15
C GLY A 284 -17.24 -11.49 -4.42
N VAL A 285 -16.02 -11.08 -4.80
CA VAL A 285 -15.79 -10.27 -6.01
C VAL A 285 -16.21 -11.03 -7.27
N TYR A 286 -16.05 -12.36 -7.29
CA TYR A 286 -16.48 -13.18 -8.42
C TYR A 286 -17.98 -13.40 -8.52
N LYS A 287 -18.82 -12.91 -7.59
CA LYS A 287 -20.29 -13.13 -7.64
C LYS A 287 -20.89 -12.71 -8.99
N ASN A 288 -20.40 -11.61 -9.56
CA ASN A 288 -20.84 -11.11 -10.88
C ASN A 288 -19.84 -11.42 -12.01
N ARG A 289 -18.86 -12.30 -11.76
CA ARG A 289 -17.75 -12.67 -12.67
C ARG A 289 -17.50 -14.18 -12.66
N GLN A 290 -18.56 -14.97 -12.54
CA GLN A 290 -18.47 -16.43 -12.44
C GLN A 290 -17.84 -17.07 -13.69
N ASP A 291 -18.09 -16.50 -14.87
CA ASP A 291 -17.48 -16.94 -16.12
C ASP A 291 -15.96 -16.71 -16.13
N GLU A 292 -15.49 -15.56 -15.65
CA GLU A 292 -14.06 -15.27 -15.50
C GLU A 292 -13.40 -16.25 -14.52
N LEU A 293 -14.03 -16.49 -13.36
CA LEU A 293 -13.54 -17.46 -12.39
C LEU A 293 -13.46 -18.88 -12.98
N ALA A 294 -14.47 -19.30 -13.73
CA ALA A 294 -14.49 -20.61 -14.38
C ALA A 294 -13.34 -20.75 -15.39
N LYS A 295 -13.03 -19.70 -16.16
CA LYS A 295 -11.90 -19.69 -17.10
C LYS A 295 -10.55 -19.74 -16.38
N LEU A 296 -10.37 -18.95 -15.32
CA LEU A 296 -9.14 -18.98 -14.50
C LEU A 296 -8.94 -20.37 -13.87
N THR A 297 -9.99 -20.92 -13.26
CA THR A 297 -9.97 -22.25 -12.66
C THR A 297 -9.65 -23.35 -13.68
N ARG A 298 -10.23 -23.25 -14.88
CA ARG A 298 -10.06 -24.29 -15.90
C ARG A 298 -8.73 -24.22 -16.64
N TYR A 299 -8.23 -23.01 -16.91
CA TYR A 299 -7.12 -22.81 -17.85
C TYR A 299 -5.85 -22.24 -17.22
N LEU A 300 -5.96 -21.52 -16.09
CA LEU A 300 -4.81 -20.96 -15.38
C LEU A 300 -4.38 -21.82 -14.18
N GLN A 301 -5.33 -22.38 -13.42
CA GLN A 301 -5.02 -23.24 -12.26
C GLN A 301 -4.06 -24.39 -12.59
N PRO A 302 -4.20 -25.14 -13.70
CA PRO A 302 -3.28 -26.23 -13.99
C PRO A 302 -1.83 -25.76 -14.18
N TYR A 303 -1.60 -24.51 -14.61
CA TYR A 303 -0.25 -23.94 -14.68
C TYR A 303 0.27 -23.55 -13.29
N ILE A 304 -0.57 -22.93 -12.45
CA ILE A 304 -0.23 -22.62 -11.05
C ILE A 304 0.14 -23.90 -10.28
N ASP A 305 -0.55 -25.01 -10.56
CA ASP A 305 -0.30 -26.32 -9.96
C ASP A 305 0.90 -27.06 -10.58
N GLY A 306 1.54 -26.51 -11.61
CA GLY A 306 2.66 -27.14 -12.32
C GLY A 306 2.28 -28.34 -13.19
N GLN A 307 1.00 -28.48 -13.55
CA GLN A 307 0.48 -29.60 -14.35
C GLN A 307 0.59 -29.38 -15.86
N VAL A 308 0.64 -28.12 -16.31
CA VAL A 308 0.81 -27.74 -17.73
C VAL A 308 1.85 -26.65 -17.87
N SER A 309 2.44 -26.53 -19.07
CA SER A 309 3.38 -25.44 -19.36
C SER A 309 2.66 -24.09 -19.44
N GLN A 310 3.43 -23.02 -19.28
CA GLN A 310 2.95 -21.65 -19.39
C GLN A 310 2.30 -21.39 -20.77
N GLU A 311 2.90 -21.88 -21.84
CA GLU A 311 2.40 -21.70 -23.21
C GLU A 311 1.02 -22.33 -23.41
N VAL A 312 0.80 -23.53 -22.83
CA VAL A 312 -0.49 -24.23 -22.90
C VAL A 312 -1.57 -23.46 -22.15
N ALA A 313 -1.27 -22.98 -20.94
CA ALA A 313 -2.23 -22.19 -20.16
C ALA A 313 -2.58 -20.86 -20.83
N ILE A 314 -1.58 -20.14 -21.34
CA ILE A 314 -1.78 -18.88 -22.09
C ILE A 314 -2.68 -19.12 -23.28
N LYS A 315 -2.36 -20.11 -24.12
CA LYS A 315 -3.15 -20.41 -25.31
C LYS A 315 -4.60 -20.71 -24.94
N ASN A 316 -4.82 -21.61 -23.98
CA ASN A 316 -6.17 -22.05 -23.61
C ASN A 316 -6.99 -20.93 -22.94
N LEU A 317 -6.37 -20.14 -22.07
CA LEU A 317 -7.05 -19.02 -21.41
C LEU A 317 -7.47 -17.96 -22.43
N ILE A 318 -6.57 -17.56 -23.33
CA ILE A 318 -6.88 -16.54 -24.34
C ILE A 318 -7.88 -17.08 -25.38
N ASP A 319 -7.79 -18.35 -25.79
CA ASP A 319 -8.79 -18.96 -26.68
C ASP A 319 -10.21 -18.91 -26.09
N ALA A 320 -10.33 -18.97 -24.75
CA ALA A 320 -11.59 -18.95 -24.02
C ALA A 320 -12.11 -17.54 -23.63
N LEU A 321 -11.32 -16.48 -23.83
CA LEU A 321 -11.76 -15.09 -23.66
C LEU A 321 -12.73 -14.66 -24.76
#